data_AF-A0A9P0HQF2-F1
#
_entry.id   AF-A0A9P0HQF2-F1
#
_cell.length_a   1.000
_cell.length_b   1.000
_cell.length_c   1.000
_cell.angle_alpha   90.00
_cell.angle_beta   90.00
_cell.angle_gamma   90.00
#
_symmetry.space_group_name_H-M   'P 1'
#
loop_
_entity.id
_entity.type
_entity.pdbx_description
1 polymer ?
#
loop_
_entity_poly.entity_id
_entity_poly.type
_entity_poly.pdbx_seq_one_letter_code
_entity_poly.pdbx_strand_id
1 'polypeptide(L)'
;MVGTEKTSHIQTDLGPHGLDFQKCCKESGVLLVMKCRKENNKMKECLTHWYRNPEFVNKCTEEYLEERSEYRRTGIKKRDKLMKI
;
A
#
# COMPACT_ATOMS: atom_id res chain seq x y z
N MET A 1 10.62 1.45 20.83
CA MET A 1 11.39 0.90 19.69
C MET A 1 10.40 0.20 18.75
N VAL A 2 9.76 0.94 17.85
CA VAL A 2 8.78 0.39 16.90
C VAL A 2 9.51 0.25 15.56
N GLY A 3 10.11 -0.91 15.28
CA GLY A 3 11.11 -0.95 14.20
C GLY A 3 11.35 -2.25 13.44
N THR A 4 10.85 -3.42 13.86
CA THR A 4 11.32 -4.66 13.24
C THR A 4 10.26 -5.68 12.83
N GLU A 5 9.04 -5.66 13.39
CA GLU A 5 8.05 -6.71 13.09
C GLU A 5 7.10 -6.44 11.91
N LYS A 6 7.02 -5.21 11.38
CA LYS A 6 6.13 -4.91 10.24
C LYS A 6 6.72 -5.25 8.87
N THR A 7 8.01 -5.55 8.79
CA THR A 7 8.72 -5.70 7.51
C THR A 7 8.42 -7.04 6.81
N SER A 8 7.98 -8.07 7.54
CA SER A 8 7.70 -9.40 6.98
C SER A 8 6.40 -9.46 6.18
N HIS A 9 5.34 -8.77 6.62
CA HIS A 9 4.07 -8.71 5.88
C HIS A 9 4.12 -7.80 4.65
N ILE A 10 4.96 -6.76 4.65
CA ILE A 10 5.10 -5.87 3.50
C ILE A 10 5.61 -6.61 2.26
N GLN A 11 6.39 -7.67 2.43
CA GLN A 11 7.02 -8.38 1.33
C GLN A 11 6.07 -9.29 0.54
N THR A 12 4.93 -9.67 1.13
CA THR A 12 3.89 -10.48 0.46
C THR A 12 2.88 -9.64 -0.33
N ASP A 13 2.78 -8.34 -0.04
CA ASP A 13 1.84 -7.42 -0.71
C ASP A 13 2.52 -6.54 -1.77
N LEU A 14 3.86 -6.49 -1.78
CA LEU A 14 4.63 -5.70 -2.74
C LEU A 14 4.77 -6.48 -4.05
N GLY A 15 4.06 -6.02 -5.09
CA GLY A 15 4.28 -6.50 -6.46
C GLY A 15 5.75 -6.35 -6.92
N PRO A 16 6.14 -6.96 -8.05
CA PRO A 16 7.54 -7.09 -8.47
C PRO A 16 8.28 -5.74 -8.54
N HIS A 17 7.61 -4.69 -9.04
CA HIS A 17 8.19 -3.34 -9.13
C HIS A 17 8.47 -2.70 -7.76
N GLY A 18 7.64 -2.98 -6.77
CA GLY A 18 7.86 -2.49 -5.41
C GLY A 18 9.02 -3.19 -4.71
N LEU A 19 9.18 -4.51 -4.94
CA LEU A 19 10.32 -5.26 -4.41
C LEU A 19 11.65 -4.78 -4.99
N ASP A 20 11.70 -4.49 -6.29
CA ASP A 20 12.90 -3.95 -6.95
C ASP A 20 13.26 -2.56 -6.40
N PHE A 21 12.26 -1.69 -6.23
CA PHE A 21 12.47 -0.38 -5.62
C PHE A 21 12.95 -0.48 -4.17
N GLN A 22 12.38 -1.40 -3.38
CA GLN A 22 12.81 -1.65 -2.00
C GLN A 22 14.26 -2.12 -1.94
N LYS A 23 14.64 -3.07 -2.80
CA LYS A 23 16.03 -3.56 -2.89
C LYS A 23 16.99 -2.42 -3.22
N CYS A 24 16.67 -1.62 -4.25
CA CYS A 24 17.49 -0.46 -4.60
C CYS A 24 17.61 0.54 -3.45
N CYS A 25 16.53 0.82 -2.72
CA CYS A 25 16.55 1.74 -1.59
C CYS A 25 17.46 1.24 -0.46
N LYS A 26 17.43 -0.06 -0.16
CA LYS A 26 18.30 -0.66 0.86
C LYS A 26 19.78 -0.57 0.49
N GLU A 27 20.11 -0.75 -0.79
CA GLU A 27 21.49 -0.70 -1.29
C GLU A 27 22.02 0.74 -1.46
N SER A 28 21.16 1.68 -1.85
CA SER A 28 21.56 3.05 -2.18
C SER A 28 21.64 3.98 -0.97
N GLY A 29 20.99 3.64 0.14
CA GLY A 29 20.95 4.46 1.35
C GLY A 29 20.51 5.90 1.08
N VAL A 30 21.29 6.88 1.54
CA VAL A 30 20.98 8.31 1.36
C VAL A 30 20.92 8.76 -0.12
N LEU A 31 21.54 8.01 -1.03
CA LEU A 31 21.57 8.33 -2.46
C LEU A 31 20.37 7.76 -3.23
N LEU A 32 19.35 7.21 -2.55
CA LEU A 32 18.20 6.55 -3.19
C LEU A 32 17.47 7.44 -4.21
N VAL A 33 17.36 8.75 -3.96
CA VAL A 33 16.60 9.66 -4.84
C VAL A 33 17.29 9.86 -6.19
N MET A 34 18.61 9.67 -6.23
CA MET A 34 19.39 9.74 -7.46
C MET A 34 19.51 8.38 -8.13
N LYS A 35 19.82 7.32 -7.36
CA LYS A 35 20.14 6.00 -7.90
C LYS A 35 18.90 5.16 -8.27
N CYS A 36 17.81 5.26 -7.50
CA CYS A 36 16.63 4.40 -7.66
C CYS A 36 15.52 5.00 -8.52
N ARG A 37 15.84 5.98 -9.38
CA ARG A 37 14.84 6.68 -10.21
C ARG A 37 14.13 5.73 -11.16
N LYS A 38 14.85 4.76 -11.72
CA LYS A 38 14.32 3.79 -12.69
C LYS A 38 13.28 2.88 -12.04
N GLU A 39 13.62 2.28 -10.90
CA GLU A 39 12.75 1.39 -10.13
C GLU A 39 11.55 2.17 -9.59
N ASN A 40 11.77 3.40 -9.12
CA ASN A 40 10.71 4.30 -8.68
C ASN A 40 9.72 4.64 -9.80
N ASN A 41 10.20 4.89 -11.02
CA ASN A 41 9.33 5.21 -12.15
C ASN A 41 8.45 4.00 -12.53
N LYS A 42 9.01 2.80 -12.60
CA LYS A 42 8.22 1.57 -12.84
C LYS A 42 7.15 1.34 -11.77
N MET A 43 7.53 1.53 -10.51
CA MET A 43 6.60 1.43 -9.40
C MET A 43 5.48 2.48 -9.53
N LYS A 44 5.83 3.73 -9.84
CA LYS A 44 4.85 4.82 -10.05
C LYS A 44 3.92 4.55 -11.23
N GLU A 45 4.44 4.03 -12.33
CA GLU A 45 3.64 3.66 -13.50
C GLU A 45 2.59 2.60 -13.14
N CYS A 46 3.01 1.57 -12.42
CA CYS A 46 2.10 0.53 -11.92
C CYS A 46 1.01 1.10 -11.01
N LEU A 47 1.37 1.94 -10.04
CA LEU A 47 0.41 2.59 -9.14
C LEU A 47 -0.54 3.53 -9.91
N THR A 48 0.00 4.28 -10.87
CA THR A 48 -0.78 5.23 -11.67
C THR A 48 -1.77 4.51 -12.57
N HIS A 49 -1.41 3.34 -13.11
CA HIS A 49 -2.33 2.52 -13.90
C HIS A 49 -3.58 2.15 -13.09
N TRP A 50 -3.40 1.61 -11.89
CA TRP A 50 -4.52 1.26 -11.02
C TRP A 50 -5.29 2.47 -10.51
N TYR A 51 -4.60 3.57 -10.19
CA TYR A 51 -5.25 4.81 -9.76
C TYR A 51 -6.14 5.42 -10.86
N ARG A 52 -5.82 5.19 -12.14
CA ARG A 52 -6.60 5.65 -13.29
C ARG A 52 -7.58 4.61 -13.81
N ASN A 53 -7.60 3.40 -13.25
CA ASN A 53 -8.54 2.37 -13.66
C ASN A 53 -9.93 2.67 -13.03
N PRO A 54 -10.95 3.06 -13.83
CA PRO A 54 -12.24 3.47 -13.30
C PRO A 54 -12.99 2.34 -12.59
N GLU A 55 -12.82 1.10 -13.05
CA GLU A 55 -13.44 -0.08 -12.42
C GLU A 55 -12.87 -0.28 -11.01
N PHE A 56 -11.54 -0.17 -10.88
CA PHE A 56 -10.87 -0.29 -9.59
C PHE A 56 -11.27 0.85 -8.64
N VAL A 57 -11.35 2.09 -9.13
CA VAL A 57 -11.77 3.24 -8.32
C VAL A 57 -13.21 3.08 -7.83
N ASN A 58 -14.12 2.62 -8.69
CA ASN A 58 -15.51 2.38 -8.30
C ASN A 58 -15.62 1.30 -7.23
N LYS A 59 -14.91 0.17 -7.42
CA LYS A 59 -14.86 -0.90 -6.43
C LYS A 59 -14.36 -0.39 -5.06
N CYS A 60 -13.24 0.32 -5.02
CA CYS A 60 -12.72 0.88 -3.77
C CYS A 60 -13.68 1.90 -3.15
N THR A 61 -14.42 2.64 -3.98
CA THR A 61 -15.43 3.60 -3.51
C THR A 61 -16.60 2.87 -2.86
N GLU A 62 -17.11 1.81 -3.47
CA GLU A 62 -18.18 0.98 -2.93
C GLU A 62 -17.78 0.36 -1.59
N GLU A 63 -16.59 -0.26 -1.53
CA GLU A 63 -16.03 -0.83 -0.28
C GLU A 63 -15.93 0.24 0.82
N TYR A 64 -15.39 1.43 0.50
CA TYR A 64 -15.29 2.53 1.46
C TYR A 64 -16.66 3.01 1.97
N LEU A 65 -17.65 3.12 1.06
CA LEU A 65 -18.99 3.56 1.41
C LEU A 65 -19.70 2.54 2.29
N GLU A 66 -19.54 1.25 2.01
CA GLU A 66 -20.07 0.17 2.82
C GLU A 66 -19.50 0.22 4.24
N GLU A 67 -18.17 0.26 4.38
CA GLU A 67 -17.49 0.38 5.68
C GLU A 67 -17.95 1.62 6.46
N ARG A 68 -18.11 2.75 5.77
CA ARG A 68 -18.61 3.99 6.37
C ARG A 68 -20.07 3.85 6.83
N SER A 69 -20.88 3.11 6.07
CA SER A 69 -22.28 2.84 6.43
C SER A 69 -22.37 1.95 7.66
N GLU A 70 -21.51 0.93 7.76
CA GLU A 70 -21.42 0.04 8.93
C GLU A 70 -20.97 0.81 10.17
N TYR A 71 -19.96 1.68 10.03
CA TYR A 71 -19.51 2.54 11.12
C TYR A 71 -20.62 3.48 11.60
N ARG A 72 -21.41 4.07 10.68
CA ARG A 72 -22.56 4.90 11.05
C ARG A 72 -23.66 4.13 11.76
N ARG A 73 -23.87 2.85 11.42
CA ARG A 73 -24.89 1.98 12.05
C ARG A 73 -24.45 1.45 13.42
N THR A 74 -23.19 1.07 13.56
CA THR A 74 -22.70 0.30 14.73
C THR A 74 -21.76 1.08 15.64
N GLY A 75 -21.16 2.17 15.15
CA GLY A 75 -20.10 2.91 15.84
C GLY A 75 -18.75 2.19 15.88
N ILE A 76 -18.63 0.98 15.29
CA ILE A 76 -17.42 0.15 15.35
C ILE A 76 -16.62 0.34 14.06
N LYS A 77 -15.35 0.70 14.17
CA LYS A 77 -14.47 0.84 13.00
C LYS A 77 -14.04 -0.55 12.53
N LYS A 78 -13.89 -0.74 11.20
CA LYS A 78 -13.42 -2.00 10.61
C LYS A 78 -12.13 -2.53 11.24
N ARG A 79 -11.17 -1.64 11.51
CA ARG A 79 -9.92 -1.98 12.21
C ARG A 79 -10.17 -2.62 13.57
N ASP A 80 -11.11 -2.08 14.34
CA ASP A 80 -11.39 -2.55 15.70
C ASP A 80 -12.13 -3.91 15.67
N LYS A 81 -12.81 -4.24 14.55
CA LYS A 81 -13.35 -5.58 14.26
C LYS A 81 -12.23 -6.59 13.94
N LEU A 82 -11.21 -6.16 13.21
CA LEU A 82 -10.06 -6.99 12.81
C LEU A 82 -9.05 -7.23 13.97
N MET A 83 -8.99 -6.33 14.94
CA MET A 83 -8.12 -6.44 16.11
C MET A 83 -8.73 -7.24 17.27
N LYS A 84 -9.96 -7.75 17.13
CA LYS A 84 -10.52 -8.75 18.06
C LYS A 84 -9.94 -10.12 17.71
N ILE A 85 -8.71 -10.37 18.16
CA ILE A 85 -8.09 -11.69 18.25
C ILE A 85 -7.78 -11.94 19.73
#